data_AF-A0A6N9A159-F1
#
_entry.id   AF-A0A6N9A159-F1
#
_cell.length_a   1.000
_cell.length_b   1.000
_cell.length_c   1.000
_cell.angle_alpha   90.00
_cell.angle_beta   90.00
_cell.angle_gamma   90.00
#
_symmetry.space_group_name_H-M   'P 1'
#
loop_
_entity.id
_entity.type
_entity.pdbx_description
1 polymer ?
#
loop_
_entity_poly.entity_id
_entity_poly.type
_entity_poly.pdbx_seq_one_letter_code
_entity_poly.pdbx_strand_id
1 'polypeptide(L)'
;MGRLAGGVALVGVALFMVAGFLRADVDPFAPATLFALLIAAGLPAAGGSWLLARHFGAGRRIEGRREELRRDTLEAEILKMAERYGGRLTAVEVAGELAVPSTTAEELLNELMRRELAEIEITDSGVLVYAFHDVRHLSEKESARGLLEP
;
A
#
# COMPACT_ATOMS: atom_id res chain seq x y z
N MET A 1 5.08 -2.65 23.73
CA MET A 1 4.06 -2.25 24.73
C MET A 1 4.37 -0.95 25.47
N GLY A 2 5.61 -0.69 25.90
CA GLY A 2 5.94 0.53 26.68
C GLY A 2 5.60 1.88 26.01
N ARG A 3 5.66 1.97 24.67
CA ARG A 3 5.34 3.22 23.94
C ARG A 3 3.84 3.56 23.93
N LEU A 4 2.96 2.56 23.88
CA LEU A 4 1.51 2.75 23.99
C LEU A 4 1.12 3.20 25.40
N ALA A 5 1.67 2.54 26.42
CA ALA A 5 1.44 2.91 27.81
C ALA A 5 1.91 4.35 28.11
N GLY A 6 3.07 4.76 27.57
CA GLY A 6 3.56 6.13 27.71
C GLY A 6 2.69 7.18 27.02
N GLY A 7 2.18 6.88 25.82
CA GLY A 7 1.25 7.76 25.09
C GLY A 7 -0.08 7.94 25.83
N VAL A 8 -0.67 6.85 26.32
CA VAL A 8 -1.91 6.87 27.12
C VAL A 8 -1.69 7.62 28.44
N ALA A 9 -0.57 7.41 29.11
CA ALA A 9 -0.23 8.13 30.35
C ALA A 9 -0.09 9.64 30.12
N LEU A 10 0.60 10.07 29.06
CA LEU A 10 0.75 11.50 28.72
C LEU A 10 -0.59 12.18 28.41
N VAL A 11 -1.46 11.51 27.65
CA VAL A 11 -2.81 12.02 27.36
C VAL A 11 -3.66 12.07 28.64
N GLY A 12 -3.54 11.07 29.51
CA GLY A 12 -4.21 11.06 30.81
C GLY A 12 -3.76 12.19 31.73
N VAL A 13 -2.45 12.47 31.79
CA VAL A 13 -1.90 13.60 32.57
C VAL A 13 -2.38 14.94 32.01
N ALA A 14 -2.40 15.11 30.69
CA ALA A 14 -2.92 16.31 30.05
C ALA A 14 -4.41 16.54 30.39
N LEU A 15 -5.24 15.50 30.29
CA LEU A 15 -6.66 15.57 30.66
C LEU A 15 -6.86 15.88 32.14
N PHE A 16 -6.06 15.28 33.01
CA PHE A 16 -6.10 15.54 34.45
C PHE A 16 -5.73 17.00 34.78
N MET A 17 -4.71 17.54 34.12
CA MET A 17 -4.33 18.95 34.27
C MET A 17 -5.42 19.91 33.77
N VAL A 18 -6.06 19.62 32.64
CA VAL A 18 -7.19 20.41 32.13
C VAL A 18 -8.39 20.35 33.07
N ALA A 19 -8.70 19.17 33.61
CA ALA A 19 -9.78 19.00 34.59
C ALA A 19 -9.50 19.73 35.92
N GLY A 20 -8.24 19.72 36.38
CA GLY A 20 -7.81 20.50 37.54
C GLY A 20 -7.91 22.01 37.31
N PHE A 21 -7.54 22.47 36.10
CA PHE A 21 -7.67 23.87 35.71
C PHE A 21 -9.13 24.35 35.69
N LEU A 22 -10.05 23.56 35.11
CA LEU A 22 -11.49 23.86 35.10
C LEU A 22 -12.11 23.98 36.50
N ARG A 23 -11.47 23.38 37.51
CA ARG A 23 -11.92 23.39 38.89
C ARG A 23 -11.27 24.48 39.75
N ALA A 24 -10.23 25.13 39.21
CA ALA A 24 -9.50 26.17 39.90
C ALA A 24 -10.14 27.53 39.59
N ASP A 25 -10.36 28.36 40.61
CA ASP A 25 -10.82 29.75 40.49
C ASP A 25 -9.67 30.64 39.96
N VAL A 26 -9.30 30.43 38.71
CA VAL A 26 -8.26 31.21 38.00
C VAL A 26 -8.89 31.91 36.82
N ASP A 27 -8.53 33.17 36.61
CA ASP A 27 -9.01 33.94 35.47
C ASP A 27 -8.55 33.28 34.15
N PRO A 28 -9.48 32.73 33.34
CA PRO A 28 -9.14 31.92 32.18
C PRO A 28 -8.45 32.70 31.06
N PHE A 29 -8.63 34.02 31.06
CA PHE A 29 -8.11 34.91 30.01
C PHE A 29 -6.82 35.61 30.42
N ALA A 30 -6.32 35.38 31.64
CA ALA A 30 -5.03 35.91 32.04
C ALA A 30 -3.91 35.26 31.20
N PRO A 31 -2.98 36.05 30.62
CA PRO A 31 -1.96 35.53 29.72
C PRO A 31 -1.06 34.49 30.39
N ALA A 32 -0.74 34.66 31.68
CA ALA A 32 0.04 33.69 32.45
C ALA A 32 -0.65 32.32 32.55
N THR A 33 -1.97 32.30 32.71
CA THR A 33 -2.80 31.09 32.76
C THR A 33 -2.79 30.37 31.41
N LEU A 34 -2.87 31.13 30.32
CA LEU A 34 -2.83 30.60 28.96
C LEU A 34 -1.48 29.93 28.65
N PHE A 35 -0.38 30.57 29.02
CA PHE A 35 0.97 30.01 28.86
C PHE A 35 1.17 28.76 29.73
N ALA A 36 0.71 28.79 30.98
CA ALA A 36 0.77 27.64 31.86
C ALA A 36 -0.02 26.45 31.30
N LEU A 37 -1.23 26.67 30.78
CA LEU A 37 -2.05 25.63 30.15
C LEU A 37 -1.39 25.05 28.90
N LEU A 38 -0.82 25.91 28.05
CA LEU A 38 -0.19 25.50 26.80
C LEU A 38 1.07 24.65 27.04
N ILE A 39 1.88 25.02 28.03
CA ILE A 39 3.07 24.26 28.41
C ILE A 39 2.69 22.97 29.15
N ALA A 40 1.78 23.06 30.12
CA ALA A 40 1.45 21.94 31.00
C ALA A 40 0.56 20.88 30.32
N ALA A 41 -0.40 21.29 29.50
CA ALA A 41 -1.32 20.38 28.82
C ALA A 41 -1.03 20.24 27.31
N GLY A 42 -0.62 21.33 26.65
CA GLY A 42 -0.38 21.33 25.21
C GLY A 42 0.82 20.46 24.81
N LEU A 43 1.95 20.56 25.51
CA LEU A 43 3.14 19.75 25.21
C LEU A 43 2.90 18.24 25.41
N PRO A 44 2.31 17.77 26.53
CA PRO A 44 1.98 16.36 26.69
C PRO A 44 0.92 15.86 25.71
N ALA A 45 -0.11 16.67 25.41
CA ALA A 45 -1.14 16.29 24.45
C ALA A 45 -0.60 16.17 23.02
N ALA A 46 0.24 17.12 22.59
CA ALA A 46 0.89 17.09 21.28
C ALA A 46 1.89 15.93 21.18
N GLY A 47 2.74 15.74 22.20
CA GLY A 47 3.70 14.64 22.25
C GLY A 47 3.04 13.27 22.27
N GLY A 48 2.00 13.08 23.10
CA GLY A 48 1.22 11.85 23.18
C GLY A 48 0.51 11.52 21.86
N SER A 49 -0.16 12.51 21.26
CA SER A 49 -0.87 12.34 19.99
C SER A 49 0.08 12.03 18.83
N TRP A 50 1.24 12.70 18.77
CA TRP A 50 2.26 12.43 17.77
C TRP A 50 2.86 11.03 17.91
N LEU A 51 3.10 10.59 19.15
CA LEU A 51 3.65 9.27 19.44
C LEU A 51 2.66 8.15 19.12
N LEU A 52 1.37 8.33 19.41
CA LEU A 52 0.31 7.44 18.96
C LEU A 52 0.20 7.42 17.42
N ALA A 53 0.16 8.59 16.78
CA ALA A 53 0.07 8.69 15.32
C ALA A 53 1.23 7.97 14.62
N ARG A 54 2.45 8.07 15.15
CA ARG A 54 3.63 7.36 14.63
C ARG A 54 3.54 5.84 14.85
N HIS A 55 2.96 5.40 15.96
CA HIS A 55 2.81 3.97 16.25
C HIS A 55 1.77 3.30 15.35
N PHE A 56 0.59 3.92 15.20
CA PHE A 56 -0.45 3.43 14.30
C PHE A 56 -0.10 3.64 12.82
N GLY A 57 0.68 4.68 12.49
CA GLY A 57 1.17 4.93 11.13
C GLY A 57 2.23 3.92 10.69
N ALA A 58 3.06 3.41 11.61
CA ALA A 58 4.05 2.38 11.30
C ALA A 58 3.40 1.04 10.89
N GLY A 59 2.31 0.64 11.57
CA GLY A 59 1.54 -0.55 11.21
C GLY A 59 0.94 -0.46 9.81
N ARG A 60 0.30 0.68 9.49
CA ARG A 60 -0.27 0.92 8.15
C ARG A 60 0.78 0.93 7.03
N ARG A 61 2.00 1.44 7.28
CA ARG A 61 3.10 1.36 6.29
C ARG A 61 3.56 -0.08 6.05
N ILE A 62 3.63 -0.90 7.10
CA ILE A 62 4.04 -2.31 6.98
C ILE A 62 2.97 -3.11 6.22
N GLU A 63 1.70 -2.86 6.51
CA GLU A 63 0.58 -3.52 5.84
C GLU A 63 0.49 -3.12 4.36
N GLY A 64 0.61 -1.83 4.04
CA GLY A 64 0.70 -1.35 2.66
C GLY A 64 1.88 -1.97 1.90
N ARG A 65 3.06 -2.04 2.54
CA ARG A 65 4.23 -2.66 1.91
C ARG A 65 4.06 -4.16 1.68
N ARG A 66 3.37 -4.87 2.58
CA ARG A 66 3.05 -6.30 2.39
C ARG A 66 2.11 -6.51 1.22
N GLU A 67 1.14 -5.62 1.06
CA GLU A 67 0.18 -5.71 -0.05
C GLU A 67 0.85 -5.40 -1.39
N GLU A 68 1.73 -4.40 -1.44
CA GLU A 68 2.60 -4.15 -2.60
C GLU A 68 3.42 -5.39 -2.97
N LEU A 69 4.12 -5.99 -2.00
CA LEU A 69 4.93 -7.19 -2.26
C LEU A 69 4.11 -8.38 -2.74
N ARG A 70 2.88 -8.54 -2.24
CA ARG A 70 1.96 -9.59 -2.72
C ARG A 70 1.56 -9.35 -4.17
N ARG A 71 1.25 -8.10 -4.55
CA ARG A 71 0.95 -7.73 -5.93
C ARG A 71 2.13 -8.00 -6.85
N ASP A 72 3.33 -7.55 -6.48
CA ASP A 72 4.55 -7.80 -7.24
C ASP A 72 4.79 -9.32 -7.44
N THR A 73 4.51 -10.12 -6.41
CA THR A 73 4.64 -11.58 -6.49
C THR A 73 3.64 -12.19 -7.47
N LEU A 74 2.38 -11.74 -7.42
CA LEU A 74 1.33 -12.23 -8.34
C LEU A 74 1.65 -11.85 -9.79
N GLU A 75 2.11 -10.62 -10.05
CA GLU A 75 2.51 -10.20 -11.39
C GLU A 75 3.64 -11.07 -11.96
N ALA A 76 4.66 -11.36 -11.14
CA ALA A 76 5.76 -12.22 -11.56
C ALA A 76 5.29 -13.65 -11.90
N GLU A 77 4.35 -14.19 -11.13
CA GLU A 77 3.76 -15.51 -11.43
C GLU A 77 2.89 -15.48 -12.69
N ILE A 78 2.16 -14.39 -12.98
CA ILE A 78 1.43 -14.23 -14.25
C ILE A 78 2.38 -14.21 -15.43
N LEU A 79 3.49 -13.47 -15.37
CA LEU A 79 4.47 -13.42 -16.46
C LEU A 79 5.11 -14.79 -16.71
N LYS A 80 5.46 -15.52 -15.64
CA LYS A 80 5.96 -16.89 -15.72
C LYS A 80 4.90 -17.86 -16.25
N MET A 81 3.63 -17.64 -15.93
CA MET A 81 2.53 -18.38 -16.53
C MET A 81 2.42 -18.06 -18.02
N ALA A 82 2.52 -16.79 -18.42
CA ALA A 82 2.50 -16.41 -19.83
C ALA A 82 3.62 -17.12 -20.60
N GLU A 83 4.83 -17.22 -20.03
CA GLU A 83 5.93 -17.98 -20.63
C GLU A 83 5.56 -19.46 -20.86
N ARG A 84 4.99 -20.12 -19.84
CA ARG A 84 4.55 -21.52 -19.93
C ARG A 84 3.42 -21.75 -20.92
N TYR A 85 2.52 -20.79 -21.09
CA TYR A 85 1.34 -20.87 -21.96
C TYR A 85 1.57 -20.23 -23.34
N GLY A 86 2.83 -20.02 -23.74
CA GLY A 86 3.17 -19.52 -25.09
C GLY A 86 2.78 -18.05 -25.31
N GLY A 87 2.75 -17.27 -24.24
CA GLY A 87 2.50 -15.84 -24.19
C GLY A 87 1.03 -15.44 -24.32
N ARG A 88 0.09 -16.34 -24.04
CA ARG A 88 -1.34 -16.04 -24.07
C ARG A 88 -2.02 -16.57 -22.83
N LEU A 89 -2.84 -15.75 -22.19
CA LEU A 89 -3.56 -16.10 -20.97
C LEU A 89 -4.98 -15.54 -20.98
N THR A 90 -5.92 -16.30 -20.45
CA THR A 90 -7.27 -15.84 -20.14
C THR A 90 -7.42 -15.57 -18.63
N ALA A 91 -8.39 -14.73 -18.26
CA ALA A 91 -8.69 -14.48 -16.84
C ALA A 91 -9.05 -15.78 -16.08
N VAL A 92 -9.66 -16.74 -16.75
CA VAL A 92 -10.04 -18.04 -16.15
C VAL A 92 -8.81 -18.91 -15.86
N GLU A 93 -7.84 -18.95 -16.78
CA GLU A 93 -6.58 -19.70 -16.57
C GLU A 93 -5.79 -19.10 -15.41
N VAL A 94 -5.67 -17.77 -15.36
CA VAL A 94 -4.99 -17.07 -14.26
C VAL A 94 -5.70 -17.28 -12.93
N ALA A 95 -7.03 -17.19 -12.91
CA ALA A 95 -7.83 -17.44 -11.71
C ALA A 95 -7.65 -18.87 -11.18
N GLY A 96 -7.62 -19.86 -12.07
CA GLY A 96 -7.43 -21.26 -11.73
C GLY A 96 -6.04 -21.56 -11.16
N GLU A 97 -4.99 -21.07 -11.81
CA GLU A 97 -3.60 -21.36 -11.43
C GLU A 97 -3.17 -20.57 -10.17
N LEU A 98 -3.60 -19.32 -10.01
CA LEU A 98 -3.26 -18.49 -8.84
C LEU A 98 -4.24 -18.63 -7.67
N ALA A 99 -5.32 -19.41 -7.83
CA ALA A 99 -6.39 -19.58 -6.85
C ALA A 99 -6.99 -18.24 -6.38
N VAL A 100 -7.22 -17.32 -7.32
CA VAL A 100 -7.83 -16.00 -7.07
C VAL A 100 -9.21 -15.89 -7.75
N PRO A 101 -10.10 -15.00 -7.29
CA PRO A 101 -11.36 -14.73 -7.98
C PRO A 101 -11.13 -14.29 -9.43
N SER A 102 -12.02 -14.68 -10.34
CA SER A 102 -11.93 -14.32 -11.77
C SER A 102 -11.88 -12.81 -12.01
N THR A 103 -12.61 -12.02 -11.21
CA THR A 103 -12.59 -10.56 -11.27
C THR A 103 -11.21 -10.00 -10.88
N THR A 104 -10.54 -10.59 -9.88
CA THR A 104 -9.19 -10.19 -9.48
C THR A 104 -8.16 -10.56 -10.54
N ALA A 105 -8.29 -11.74 -11.15
CA ALA A 105 -7.43 -12.14 -12.26
C ALA A 105 -7.57 -11.18 -13.46
N GLU A 106 -8.81 -10.80 -13.81
CA GLU A 106 -9.08 -9.82 -14.86
C GLU A 106 -8.51 -8.43 -14.53
N GLU A 107 -8.63 -7.96 -13.29
CA GLU A 107 -8.03 -6.70 -12.84
C GLU A 107 -6.50 -6.70 -12.96
N LEU A 108 -5.83 -7.79 -12.57
CA LEU A 108 -4.38 -7.96 -12.68
C LEU A 108 -3.93 -7.97 -14.15
N LEU A 109 -4.63 -8.70 -15.01
CA LEU A 109 -4.35 -8.73 -16.45
C LEU A 109 -4.56 -7.36 -17.10
N ASN A 110 -5.63 -6.66 -16.74
CA ASN A 110 -5.89 -5.29 -17.19
C ASN A 110 -4.83 -4.30 -16.69
N GLU A 111 -4.24 -4.51 -15.51
CA GLU A 111 -3.13 -3.70 -15.01
C GLU A 111 -1.86 -3.91 -15.85
N LEU A 112 -1.54 -5.15 -16.20
CA LEU A 112 -0.42 -5.47 -17.10
C LEU A 112 -0.65 -4.91 -18.50
N MET A 113 -1.88 -4.94 -19.02
CA MET A 113 -2.25 -4.30 -20.28
C MET A 113 -2.08 -2.78 -20.22
N ARG A 114 -2.52 -2.11 -19.15
CA ARG A 114 -2.32 -0.66 -18.96
C ARG A 114 -0.85 -0.26 -18.90
N ARG A 115 0.03 -1.19 -18.52
CA ARG A 115 1.49 -1.02 -18.50
C ARG A 115 2.16 -1.42 -19.81
N GLU A 116 1.38 -1.68 -20.86
CA GLU A 116 1.83 -2.07 -22.20
C GLU A 116 2.61 -3.40 -22.21
N LEU A 117 2.44 -4.26 -21.19
CA LEU A 117 3.06 -5.58 -21.11
C LEU A 117 2.22 -6.67 -21.81
N ALA A 118 0.95 -6.38 -22.06
CA ALA A 118 0.01 -7.28 -22.71
C ALA A 118 -0.96 -6.51 -23.60
N GLU A 119 -1.43 -7.16 -24.66
CA GLU A 119 -2.50 -6.67 -25.52
C GLU A 119 -3.72 -7.59 -25.39
N ILE A 120 -4.92 -7.04 -25.59
CA ILE A 120 -6.15 -7.84 -25.56
C ILE A 120 -6.53 -8.26 -26.97
N GLU A 121 -6.60 -9.56 -27.18
CA GLU A 121 -7.03 -10.18 -28.43
C GLU A 121 -8.38 -10.87 -28.21
N ILE A 122 -9.20 -10.93 -29.27
CA ILE A 122 -10.44 -11.70 -29.27
C ILE A 122 -10.26 -12.84 -30.27
N THR A 123 -10.41 -14.06 -29.79
CA THR A 123 -10.38 -15.25 -30.65
C THR A 123 -11.60 -15.31 -31.57
N ASP A 124 -11.53 -16.10 -32.64
CA ASP A 124 -12.68 -16.33 -33.55
C ASP A 124 -13.92 -16.88 -32.83
N SER A 125 -13.71 -17.57 -31.71
CA SER A 125 -14.75 -18.07 -30.80
C SER A 125 -15.33 -17.01 -29.86
N GLY A 126 -14.86 -15.76 -29.90
CA GLY A 126 -15.31 -14.66 -29.04
C GLY A 126 -14.73 -14.66 -27.63
N VAL A 127 -13.67 -15.43 -27.37
CA VAL A 127 -12.99 -15.46 -26.06
C VAL A 127 -11.92 -14.37 -26.01
N LEU A 128 -11.94 -13.58 -24.94
CA LEU A 128 -10.93 -12.56 -24.61
C LEU A 128 -9.65 -13.23 -24.09
N VAL A 129 -8.53 -12.90 -24.73
CA VAL A 129 -7.20 -13.44 -24.43
C VAL A 129 -6.24 -12.27 -24.28
N TYR A 130 -5.38 -12.33 -23.26
CA TYR A 130 -4.29 -11.38 -23.07
C TYR A 130 -3.01 -11.96 -23.67
N ALA A 131 -2.47 -11.28 -24.68
CA ALA A 131 -1.26 -11.65 -25.41
C ALA A 131 -0.05 -10.86 -24.90
N PHE A 132 0.97 -11.58 -24.41
CA PHE A 132 2.22 -11.05 -23.89
C PHE A 132 3.33 -11.19 -24.95
N HIS A 133 3.39 -10.26 -25.90
CA HIS A 133 4.30 -10.36 -27.04
C HIS A 133 5.78 -10.38 -26.61
N ASP A 134 6.20 -9.56 -25.65
CA ASP A 134 7.59 -9.54 -25.18
C ASP A 134 8.03 -10.87 -24.57
N VAL A 135 7.12 -11.54 -23.85
CA VAL A 135 7.39 -12.86 -23.26
C VAL A 135 7.59 -13.92 -24.35
N ARG A 136 6.88 -13.80 -25.48
CA ARG A 136 7.03 -14.72 -26.62
C ARG A 136 8.38 -14.60 -27.32
N HIS A 137 8.99 -13.41 -27.30
CA HIS A 137 10.27 -13.14 -27.96
C HIS A 137 11.46 -13.12 -26.97
N LEU A 138 11.26 -13.57 -25.72
CA LEU A 138 12.34 -13.67 -24.72
C LEU A 138 13.53 -14.50 -25.23
N SER A 139 13.28 -15.57 -25.99
CA SER A 139 14.32 -16.39 -26.62
C SER A 139 15.06 -15.68 -27.76
N GLU A 140 14.43 -14.71 -28.42
CA GLU A 140 15.04 -13.92 -29.50
C GLU A 140 15.94 -12.81 -28.96
N LYS A 141 15.85 -12.50 -27.66
CA LYS A 141 16.73 -11.54 -26.98
C LYS A 141 18.21 -11.94 -27.07
N GLU A 142 18.53 -13.24 -27.09
CA GLU A 142 19.91 -13.72 -27.29
C GLU A 142 20.43 -13.42 -28.70
N SER A 143 19.53 -13.24 -29.66
CA SER A 143 19.84 -12.90 -31.05
C SER A 143 19.72 -11.41 -31.38
N ALA A 144 19.43 -10.57 -30.38
CA ALA A 144 19.26 -9.14 -30.57
C ALA A 144 20.58 -8.50 -31.03
N ARG A 145 20.56 -7.94 -32.24
CA ARG A 145 21.69 -7.15 -32.79
C ARG A 145 21.52 -5.68 -32.42
N GLY A 146 22.64 -5.01 -32.18
CA GLY A 146 22.62 -3.58 -31.94
C GLY A 146 22.14 -2.83 -33.18
N LEU A 147 21.31 -1.81 -33.00
CA LEU A 147 20.82 -0.91 -34.08
C LEU A 147 21.94 -0.23 -34.89
N LEU A 148 23.21 -0.39 -34.49
CA LEU A 148 24.40 0.20 -35.10
C LEU A 148 25.44 -0.84 -35.56
N GLU A 149 25.12 -2.14 -35.54
CA GLU A 149 26.00 -3.16 -36.11
C GLU A 149 25.61 -3.39 -37.59
N PRO A 150 26.47 -2.99 -38.56
CA PRO A 150 26.21 -3.18 -39.99
C PRO A 150 26.27 -4.65 -40.43
#